data_AF-A0A2D8RGD4-F1
#
_entry.id   AF-A0A2D8RGD4-F1
#
_cell.length_a   1.000
_cell.length_b   1.000
_cell.length_c   1.000
_cell.angle_alpha   90.00
_cell.angle_beta   90.00
_cell.angle_gamma   90.00
#
_symmetry.space_group_name_H-M   'P 1'
#
loop_
_entity.id
_entity.type
_entity.pdbx_description
1 polymer ?
#
loop_
_entity_poly.entity_id
_entity_poly.type
_entity_poly.pdbx_seq_one_letter_code
_entity_poly.pdbx_strand_id
1 'polypeptide(L)'
;MRTASVRATDQARSRNVQPSVYADGVKSLLLRKIRKAEHELVQLKMDYCRFIFGLSFGALVVSNGKLYVVDQVETETMQLLDTGDWSRPALQARPVDALAVSKKQLSAPVQLAPDWEIFRPADRTGRI
;
A
#
# COMPACT_ATOMS: atom_id res chain seq x y z
N MET A 1 25.97 -80.72 -9.17
CA MET A 1 24.82 -80.03 -9.79
C MET A 1 24.10 -79.21 -8.72
N ARG A 2 24.20 -77.87 -8.77
CA ARG A 2 23.45 -76.94 -7.90
C ARG A 2 22.67 -76.01 -8.83
N THR A 3 21.35 -76.05 -8.74
CA THR A 3 20.44 -75.15 -9.43
C THR A 3 19.75 -74.22 -8.43
N ALA A 4 19.41 -73.03 -8.94
CA ALA A 4 18.58 -71.98 -8.37
C ALA A 4 19.19 -71.08 -7.28
N SER A 5 19.65 -69.89 -7.70
CA SER A 5 19.52 -68.68 -6.90
C SER A 5 18.98 -67.57 -7.80
N VAL A 6 17.64 -67.43 -7.80
CA VAL A 6 16.93 -66.26 -8.29
C VAL A 6 16.15 -65.70 -7.12
N ARG A 7 16.68 -64.65 -6.49
CA ARG A 7 15.93 -63.60 -5.77
C ARG A 7 16.72 -62.31 -6.00
N ALA A 8 16.30 -61.46 -6.93
CA ALA A 8 15.27 -60.45 -6.70
C ALA A 8 15.64 -59.54 -5.52
N THR A 9 16.42 -58.50 -5.80
CA THR A 9 16.33 -57.19 -5.14
C THR A 9 16.63 -56.13 -6.19
N ASP A 10 15.65 -55.92 -7.06
CA ASP A 10 15.38 -54.62 -7.66
C ASP A 10 14.86 -53.73 -6.52
N GLN A 11 15.76 -53.15 -5.74
CA GLN A 11 15.40 -52.31 -4.61
C GLN A 11 15.82 -50.88 -4.88
N ALA A 12 14.83 -50.15 -5.39
CA ALA A 12 14.56 -48.77 -5.09
C ALA A 12 15.73 -47.83 -5.35
N ARG A 13 15.73 -47.35 -6.58
CA ARG A 13 16.14 -46.01 -7.00
C ARG A 13 15.50 -44.94 -6.09
N SER A 14 16.00 -44.82 -4.87
CA SER A 14 15.64 -43.76 -3.94
C SER A 14 16.30 -42.48 -4.46
N ARG A 15 15.63 -41.81 -5.40
CA ARG A 15 15.93 -40.44 -5.75
C ARG A 15 15.71 -39.63 -4.48
N ASN A 16 16.79 -39.41 -3.74
CA ASN A 16 16.90 -38.33 -2.77
C ASN A 16 16.64 -37.02 -3.52
N VAL A 17 15.37 -36.63 -3.63
CA VAL A 17 15.02 -35.25 -3.95
C VAL A 17 15.46 -34.45 -2.73
N GLN A 18 16.61 -33.79 -2.86
CA GLN A 18 17.15 -32.89 -1.85
C GLN A 18 16.04 -31.95 -1.37
N PRO A 19 15.56 -32.07 -0.11
CA PRO A 19 14.45 -31.27 0.40
C PRO A 19 14.71 -29.76 0.29
N SER A 20 15.98 -29.35 0.29
CA SER A 20 16.43 -27.96 0.16
C SER A 20 15.97 -27.31 -1.14
N VAL A 21 16.10 -27.97 -2.29
CA VAL A 21 15.80 -27.36 -3.59
C VAL A 21 14.29 -27.14 -3.78
N TYR A 22 13.47 -28.07 -3.30
CA TYR A 22 12.01 -27.91 -3.29
C TYR A 22 11.58 -26.83 -2.29
N ALA A 23 12.15 -26.83 -1.08
CA ALA A 23 11.87 -25.83 -0.06
C ALA A 23 12.25 -24.42 -0.52
N ASP A 24 13.37 -24.27 -1.23
CA ASP A 24 13.83 -22.98 -1.78
C ASP A 24 12.93 -22.49 -2.93
N GLY A 25 12.47 -23.41 -3.79
CA GLY A 25 11.48 -23.11 -4.83
C GLY A 25 10.13 -22.67 -4.27
N VAL A 26 9.64 -23.34 -3.22
CA VAL A 26 8.39 -22.97 -2.56
C VAL A 26 8.54 -21.64 -1.83
N LYS A 27 9.62 -21.44 -1.08
CA LYS A 27 9.91 -20.19 -0.36
C LYS A 27 9.96 -18.99 -1.31
N SER A 28 10.68 -19.10 -2.42
CA SER A 28 10.78 -18.02 -3.41
C SER A 28 9.42 -17.71 -4.06
N LEU A 29 8.62 -18.74 -4.37
CA LEU A 29 7.25 -18.55 -4.86
C LEU A 29 6.37 -17.80 -3.84
N LEU A 30 6.42 -18.19 -2.56
CA LEU A 30 5.65 -17.55 -1.50
C LEU A 30 6.05 -16.09 -1.32
N LEU A 31 7.34 -15.78 -1.27
CA LEU A 31 7.83 -14.39 -1.18
C LEU A 31 7.36 -13.55 -2.35
N ARG A 32 7.36 -14.10 -3.58
CA ARG A 32 6.83 -13.41 -4.76
C ARG A 32 5.34 -13.12 -4.64
N LYS A 33 4.56 -14.09 -4.14
CA LYS A 33 3.11 -13.92 -3.93
C LYS A 33 2.81 -12.86 -2.86
N ILE A 34 3.54 -12.88 -1.74
CA ILE A 34 3.41 -11.90 -0.66
C ILE A 34 3.68 -10.50 -1.19
N ARG A 35 4.83 -10.27 -1.85
CA ARG A 35 5.18 -8.96 -2.42
C ARG A 35 4.15 -8.46 -3.43
N LYS A 36 3.60 -9.37 -4.23
CA LYS A 36 2.54 -9.02 -5.18
C LYS A 36 1.29 -8.55 -4.45
N ALA A 37 0.84 -9.31 -3.44
CA ALA A 37 -0.33 -8.96 -2.65
C ALA A 37 -0.13 -7.66 -1.86
N GLU A 38 1.06 -7.41 -1.31
CA GLU A 38 1.43 -6.17 -0.64
C GLU A 38 1.31 -4.96 -1.57
N HIS A 39 1.86 -5.07 -2.79
CA HIS A 39 1.74 -4.01 -3.79
C HIS A 39 0.28 -3.77 -4.22
N GLU A 40 -0.48 -4.84 -4.47
CA GLU A 40 -1.91 -4.76 -4.78
C GLU A 40 -2.70 -4.08 -3.64
N LEU A 41 -2.39 -4.39 -2.39
CA LEU A 41 -3.03 -3.77 -1.24
C LEU A 41 -2.73 -2.27 -1.13
N VAL A 42 -1.48 -1.86 -1.34
CA VAL A 42 -1.10 -0.43 -1.35
C VAL A 42 -1.86 0.33 -2.44
N GLN A 43 -1.97 -0.26 -3.63
CA GLN A 43 -2.73 0.34 -4.73
C GLN A 43 -4.22 0.48 -4.38
N LEU A 44 -4.84 -0.57 -3.83
CA LEU A 44 -6.24 -0.53 -3.39
C LEU A 44 -6.48 0.51 -2.29
N LYS A 45 -5.54 0.67 -1.35
CA LYS A 45 -5.61 1.73 -0.33
C LYS A 45 -5.56 3.13 -0.95
N MET A 46 -4.71 3.36 -1.95
CA MET A 46 -4.67 4.63 -2.69
C MET A 46 -5.98 4.89 -3.44
N ASP A 47 -6.53 3.87 -4.10
CA ASP A 47 -7.83 3.98 -4.78
C ASP A 47 -8.95 4.28 -3.76
N TYR A 48 -8.94 3.64 -2.60
CA TYR A 48 -9.89 3.94 -1.52
C TYR A 48 -9.78 5.40 -1.06
N CYS A 49 -8.55 5.91 -0.87
CA CYS A 49 -8.33 7.31 -0.53
C CYS A 49 -8.90 8.25 -1.60
N ARG A 50 -8.69 7.92 -2.88
CA ARG A 50 -9.19 8.72 -4.00
C ARG A 50 -10.71 8.71 -4.10
N PHE A 51 -11.34 7.54 -4.05
CA PHE A 51 -12.77 7.40 -4.35
C PHE A 51 -13.66 7.61 -3.13
N ILE A 52 -13.23 7.20 -1.94
CA ILE A 52 -14.03 7.28 -0.72
C ILE A 52 -13.75 8.60 0.01
N PHE A 53 -12.49 8.97 0.15
CA PHE A 53 -12.14 10.24 0.82
C PHE A 53 -12.02 11.43 -0.12
N GLY A 54 -12.02 11.22 -1.44
CA GLY A 54 -11.86 12.31 -2.41
C GLY A 54 -10.43 12.86 -2.47
N LEU A 55 -9.45 12.10 -1.98
CA LEU A 55 -8.07 12.56 -1.85
C LEU A 55 -7.27 12.23 -3.11
N SER A 56 -6.93 13.27 -3.89
CA SER A 56 -6.07 13.18 -5.07
C SER A 56 -4.72 13.86 -4.84
N PHE A 57 -3.76 13.64 -5.73
CA PHE A 57 -2.50 14.39 -5.72
C PHE A 57 -2.80 15.90 -5.82
N GLY A 58 -2.19 16.71 -4.94
CA GLY A 58 -2.44 18.15 -4.87
C GLY A 58 -3.83 18.53 -4.34
N ALA A 59 -4.58 17.59 -3.76
CA ALA A 59 -5.85 17.90 -3.10
C ALA A 59 -5.63 18.90 -1.97
N LEU A 60 -6.65 19.73 -1.75
CA LEU A 60 -6.68 20.67 -0.65
C LEU A 60 -7.40 20.03 0.53
N VAL A 61 -6.77 20.06 1.71
CA VAL A 61 -7.35 19.55 2.95
C VAL A 61 -7.32 20.62 4.02
N VAL A 62 -8.31 20.62 4.91
CA VAL A 62 -8.35 21.44 6.11
C VAL A 62 -8.02 20.57 7.31
N SER A 63 -7.04 20.98 8.12
CA SER A 63 -6.80 20.39 9.44
C SER A 63 -6.62 21.53 10.44
N ASN A 64 -7.26 21.44 11.60
CA ASN A 64 -7.19 22.47 12.64
C ASN A 64 -7.49 23.89 12.12
N GLY A 65 -8.44 24.01 11.19
CA GLY A 65 -8.86 25.29 10.59
C GLY A 65 -7.87 25.89 9.58
N LYS A 66 -6.77 25.22 9.26
CA LYS A 66 -5.77 25.67 8.27
C LYS A 66 -5.85 24.82 7.01
N LEU A 67 -5.61 25.47 5.87
CA LEU A 67 -5.63 24.83 4.55
C LEU A 67 -4.24 24.31 4.19
N TYR A 68 -4.17 23.09 3.67
CA TYR A 68 -2.94 22.43 3.23
C TYR A 68 -3.12 21.82 1.83
N VAL A 69 -2.05 21.78 1.05
CA VAL A 69 -1.94 20.99 -0.18
C VAL A 69 -1.27 19.67 0.16
N VAL A 70 -1.91 18.56 -0.20
CA VAL A 70 -1.36 17.23 0.02
C VAL A 70 -0.23 16.94 -0.98
N ASP A 71 0.93 16.56 -0.44
CA ASP A 71 2.09 16.12 -1.22
C ASP A 71 2.18 14.59 -1.26
N GLN A 72 2.00 13.91 -0.11
CA GLN A 72 2.06 12.45 -0.01
C GLN A 72 1.00 11.88 0.93
N VAL A 73 0.63 10.62 0.67
CA VAL A 73 -0.38 9.86 1.41
C VAL A 73 0.29 8.64 2.03
N GLU A 74 0.22 8.52 3.35
CA GLU A 74 0.84 7.41 4.08
C GLU A 74 -0.16 6.27 4.30
N THR A 75 -0.35 5.45 3.26
CA THR A 75 -1.30 4.33 3.27
C THR A 75 -1.00 3.26 4.33
N GLU A 76 0.24 3.17 4.81
CA GLU A 76 0.65 2.27 5.89
C GLU A 76 -0.04 2.60 7.22
N THR A 77 -0.39 3.88 7.44
CA THR A 77 -1.09 4.33 8.64
C THR A 77 -2.58 3.98 8.66
N MET A 78 -3.14 3.57 7.52
CA MET A 78 -4.53 3.16 7.41
C MET A 78 -4.75 1.82 8.11
N GLN A 79 -5.77 1.77 8.97
CA GLN A 79 -6.20 0.58 9.69
C GLN A 79 -7.59 0.16 9.24
N LEU A 80 -7.83 -1.15 9.18
CA LEU A 80 -9.17 -1.69 8.98
C LEU A 80 -9.92 -1.57 10.32
N LEU A 81 -11.04 -0.85 10.30
CA LEU A 81 -11.90 -0.65 11.46
C LEU A 81 -12.85 -1.84 11.63
N ASP A 82 -13.41 -1.97 12.84
CA ASP A 82 -14.38 -3.04 13.15
C ASP A 82 -15.65 -2.98 12.29
N THR A 83 -15.96 -1.81 11.71
CA THR A 83 -17.08 -1.63 10.77
C THR A 83 -16.81 -2.25 9.39
N GLY A 84 -15.56 -2.63 9.11
CA GLY A 84 -15.11 -3.06 7.79
C GLY A 84 -14.60 -1.91 6.89
N ASP A 85 -14.68 -0.66 7.35
CA ASP A 85 -14.13 0.50 6.64
C ASP A 85 -12.65 0.71 6.95
N TRP A 86 -11.93 1.40 6.06
CA TRP A 86 -10.56 1.83 6.33
C TRP A 86 -10.54 3.20 6.99
N SER A 87 -9.62 3.41 7.94
CA SER A 87 -9.38 4.71 8.55
C SER A 87 -8.75 5.69 7.55
N ARG A 88 -8.87 7.00 7.84
CA ARG A 88 -8.13 8.02 7.08
C ARG A 88 -6.62 7.83 7.28
N PRO A 89 -5.80 8.01 6.22
CA PRO A 89 -4.34 8.01 6.34
C PRO A 89 -3.82 9.29 7.00
N ALA A 90 -2.63 9.21 7.60
CA ALA A 90 -1.79 10.38 7.81
C ALA A 90 -1.29 10.92 6.46
N LEU A 91 -1.02 12.22 6.41
CA LEU A 91 -0.59 12.90 5.18
C LEU A 91 0.68 13.70 5.43
N GLN A 92 1.51 13.82 4.39
CA GLN A 92 2.49 14.89 4.31
C GLN A 92 1.91 15.98 3.43
N ALA A 93 1.80 17.18 3.98
CA ALA A 93 1.16 18.30 3.31
C ALA A 93 1.87 19.61 3.61
N ARG A 94 1.75 20.58 2.71
CA ARG A 94 2.28 21.92 2.89
C ARG A 94 1.16 22.92 3.14
N PRO A 95 1.31 23.83 4.11
CA PRO A 95 0.29 24.85 4.37
C PRO A 95 0.15 25.76 3.15
N VAL A 96 -1.10 26.05 2.79
CA VAL A 96 -1.45 27.04 1.78
C VAL A 96 -1.43 28.40 2.44
N ASP A 97 -0.29 29.10 2.33
CA ASP A 97 -0.19 30.47 2.81
C ASP A 97 -1.03 31.38 1.90
N ALA A 98 -2.03 32.07 2.47
CA ALA A 98 -2.88 33.02 1.75
C ALA A 98 -2.10 34.24 1.21
N LEU A 99 -0.85 34.41 1.65
CA LEU A 99 0.03 35.56 1.34
C LEU A 99 1.30 35.16 0.57
N ALA A 100 1.29 34.08 -0.21
CA ALA A 100 2.43 33.66 -1.04
C ALA A 100 2.74 34.65 -2.18
N VAL A 101 3.23 35.85 -1.82
CA VAL A 101 3.69 36.95 -2.69
C VAL A 101 5.08 36.67 -3.27
N SER A 102 5.75 35.57 -2.92
CA SER A 102 7.09 35.30 -3.43
C SER A 102 7.34 33.81 -3.60
N LYS A 103 7.41 33.38 -4.86
CA LYS A 103 7.64 32.02 -5.39
C LYS A 103 8.96 31.34 -4.94
N LYS A 104 9.57 31.70 -3.80
CA LYS A 104 10.90 31.20 -3.39
C LYS A 104 10.97 30.54 -2.02
N GLN A 105 9.92 30.59 -1.21
CA GLN A 105 9.89 29.87 0.07
C GLN A 105 8.75 28.85 0.02
N LEU A 106 9.02 27.65 -0.51
CA LEU A 106 8.11 26.54 -0.25
C LEU A 106 8.19 26.27 1.26
N SER A 107 7.07 26.37 1.97
CA SER A 107 6.96 25.93 3.36
C SER A 107 7.35 24.46 3.45
N ALA A 108 8.03 24.07 4.55
CA ALA A 108 8.41 22.68 4.75
C ALA A 108 7.15 21.80 4.85
N PRO A 109 7.19 20.56 4.31
CA PRO A 109 6.08 19.62 4.49
C PRO A 109 5.90 19.32 5.98
N VAL A 110 4.63 19.20 6.39
CA VAL A 110 4.21 18.90 7.75
C VAL A 110 3.40 17.62 7.74
N GLN A 111 3.59 16.79 8.75
CA GLN A 111 2.77 15.62 8.99
C GLN A 111 1.40 16.04 9.53
N LEU A 112 0.32 15.64 8.85
CA LEU A 112 -1.05 15.82 9.30
C LEU A 112 -1.59 14.51 9.88
N ALA A 113 -2.26 14.62 11.03
CA ALA A 113 -3.00 13.53 11.63
C ALA A 113 -4.26 13.19 10.79
N PRO A 114 -4.92 12.03 11.00
CA PRO A 114 -6.10 11.61 10.23
C PRO A 114 -7.37 12.47 10.42
N ASP A 115 -7.29 13.61 11.11
CA ASP A 115 -8.39 14.53 11.43
C ASP A 115 -8.67 15.56 10.33
N TRP A 116 -7.94 15.51 9.22
CA TRP A 116 -8.12 16.40 8.08
C TRP A 116 -9.44 16.15 7.35
N GLU A 117 -10.00 17.17 6.72
CA GLU A 117 -11.18 17.09 5.85
C GLU A 117 -10.87 17.63 4.45
N ILE A 118 -11.49 17.09 3.39
CA ILE A 118 -11.31 17.64 2.04
C ILE A 118 -11.92 19.03 1.96
N PHE A 119 -11.09 19.99 1.56
CA PHE A 119 -11.55 21.32 1.20
C PHE A 119 -12.24 21.26 -0.16
N ARG A 120 -13.55 21.46 -0.17
CA ARG A 120 -14.31 21.69 -1.40
C ARG A 120 -14.40 23.20 -1.61
N PRO A 121 -13.74 23.78 -2.62
CA PRO A 121 -13.96 25.18 -2.94
C PRO A 121 -15.44 25.33 -3.31
N ALA A 122 -16.14 26.27 -2.67
CA ALA A 122 -17.52 26.56 -3.00
C ALA A 122 -17.65 26.76 -4.51
N ASP A 123 -18.57 26.02 -5.13
CA ASP A 123 -18.75 26.03 -6.58
C ASP A 123 -18.85 27.48 -7.07
N ARG A 124 -18.02 27.83 -8.05
CA ARG A 124 -18.28 29.00 -8.89
C ARG A 124 -19.47 28.71 -9.81
N THR A 125 -20.62 28.35 -9.27
CA THR A 125 -21.91 28.34 -9.97
C THR A 125 -22.51 29.74 -9.91
N GLY A 126 -21.76 30.69 -10.47
CA GLY A 126 -22.34 31.87 -11.09
C GLY A 126 -22.49 31.56 -12.58
N ARG A 127 -23.60 30.94 -12.97
CA ARG A 127 -24.10 31.08 -14.35
C ARG A 127 -25.62 31.09 -14.35
N ILE A 128 -26.09 32.25 -14.81
CA ILE A 128 -27.44 32.71 -15.13
C ILE A 128 -28.00 31.88 -16.28
#